data_AF-A0A813C8P9-F1
#
_entry.id   AF-A0A813C8P9-F1
#
_cell.length_a   1.000
_cell.length_b   1.000
_cell.length_c   1.000
_cell.angle_alpha   90.00
_cell.angle_beta   90.00
_cell.angle_gamma   90.00
#
_symmetry.space_group_name_H-M   'P 1'
#
loop_
_entity.id
_entity.type
_entity.pdbx_description
1 polymer ?
#
loop_
_entity_poly.entity_id
_entity_poly.type
_entity_poly.pdbx_seq_one_letter_code
_entity_poly.pdbx_strand_id
1 'polypeptide(L)'
;MVLQTLRPWRRPWKPLLLTWFASSLSASEAAEATRATLEARVATLREELRAAEAALAAAEDDGTSAAPWAAGPAVCNARMRTADLSAAAEYLEKQHALRAPFYIKAARRSFQKGLKQAQGIDKSNRDPFIKQHEGQLQLLGALDLAPGSAEIWFEAAKVAVALASLTDAEGQAQHAVDMFAHACTLDPPKLKEALAWLDKKESGKSSKITQEEQFVRKLVREQIEEWGESGSVPVRHPDFLSTLKDGICFPTREYGKMASAHPKDVAKIVDGFQVRNAFPTKILSVNVRSRLPEGFTTRLADLAVRKYEQFGKKYTDIDPNDLNDKFFSFQATHADRLSRSDEKKWPEMYRDSEDFKILTRVMKGALLGFLNKTGITLPQGDQGYGLVLWAAVYPGNGGRHGYHVHQGSASSCVLYARVAGASTPISFIDPRGAPPVNDYEQYEKERDFEPQAPFHHNEYFFPTEGDLVCFPSWLVHNVPSHWETETRVAFAANLQGDGAWDSWFHTAVGWS
;
A
#
# COMPACT_ATOMS: atom_id res chain seq x y z
N MET A 1 49.71 58.22 -14.14
CA MET A 1 48.54 59.13 -14.11
C MET A 1 47.38 58.33 -13.56
N VAL A 2 46.75 58.57 -12.41
CA VAL A 2 46.75 59.64 -11.42
C VAL A 2 46.42 58.98 -10.06
N LEU A 3 46.97 59.58 -9.00
CA LEU A 3 46.91 59.21 -7.59
C LEU A 3 45.61 59.64 -6.90
N GLN A 4 45.36 59.03 -5.73
CA GLN A 4 44.68 59.57 -4.53
C GLN A 4 43.15 59.71 -4.54
N THR A 5 42.48 59.04 -3.59
CA THR A 5 42.11 59.65 -2.30
C THR A 5 41.58 58.59 -1.32
N LEU A 6 42.23 58.46 -0.16
CA LEU A 6 41.75 57.72 1.00
C LEU A 6 41.53 58.73 2.14
N ARG A 7 40.37 58.67 2.80
CA ARG A 7 40.14 59.20 4.16
C ARG A 7 39.55 58.10 5.05
N PRO A 8 39.94 58.01 6.33
CA PRO A 8 39.49 56.96 7.23
C PRO A 8 38.26 57.40 8.05
N TRP A 9 37.30 56.49 8.21
CA TRP A 9 36.28 56.59 9.26
C TRP A 9 36.63 55.58 10.37
N ARG A 10 37.04 56.10 11.54
CA ARG A 10 37.10 55.33 12.79
C ARG A 10 35.78 55.52 13.53
N ARG A 11 35.08 54.43 13.86
CA ARG A 11 34.08 54.38 14.95
C ARG A 11 34.29 53.10 15.78
N PRO A 12 34.04 53.14 17.11
CA PRO A 12 34.46 52.09 18.03
C PRO A 12 33.45 50.93 18.11
N TRP A 13 33.95 49.70 17.94
CA TRP A 13 33.22 48.46 18.19
C TRP A 13 33.40 48.04 19.65
N LYS A 14 32.58 48.54 20.58
CA LYS A 14 32.42 47.97 21.93
C LYS A 14 31.00 48.30 22.44
N PRO A 15 29.96 47.62 21.92
CA PRO A 15 29.07 46.89 22.86
C PRO A 15 28.48 45.57 22.33
N LEU A 16 28.84 45.07 21.14
CA LEU A 16 28.19 43.89 20.52
C LEU A 16 28.70 42.51 20.97
N LEU A 17 29.80 42.44 21.71
CA LEU A 17 30.40 41.17 22.14
C LEU A 17 29.76 40.60 23.43
N LEU A 18 29.07 41.42 24.23
CA LEU A 18 28.44 40.97 25.49
C LEU A 18 27.04 40.38 25.28
N THR A 19 26.30 40.82 24.27
CA THR A 19 24.98 40.27 23.94
C THR A 19 25.04 38.90 23.25
N TRP A 20 26.13 38.61 22.52
CA TRP A 20 26.29 37.32 21.84
C TRP A 20 26.62 36.18 22.81
N PHE A 21 27.42 36.45 23.84
CA PHE A 21 27.76 35.47 24.89
C PHE A 21 26.57 35.13 25.80
N ALA A 22 25.66 36.08 26.05
CA ALA A 22 24.46 35.81 26.84
C ALA A 22 23.45 34.91 26.08
N SER A 23 23.33 35.06 24.75
CA SER A 23 22.44 34.22 23.93
C SER A 23 22.97 32.78 23.71
N SER A 24 24.28 32.57 23.76
CA SER A 24 24.86 31.22 23.59
C SER A 24 24.73 30.36 24.85
N LEU A 25 24.71 30.97 26.04
CA LEU A 25 24.53 30.26 27.31
C LEU A 25 23.08 29.76 27.46
N SER A 26 22.07 30.55 27.10
CA SER A 26 20.67 30.11 27.19
C SER A 26 20.31 29.00 26.20
N ALA A 27 20.98 28.95 25.04
CA ALA A 27 20.79 27.89 24.04
C ALA A 27 21.41 26.56 24.51
N SER A 28 22.53 26.61 25.22
CA SER A 28 23.19 25.44 25.84
C SER A 28 22.32 24.82 26.93
N GLU A 29 21.77 25.65 27.83
CA GLU A 29 20.89 25.19 28.92
C GLU A 29 19.58 24.59 28.39
N ALA A 30 18.98 25.17 27.34
CA ALA A 30 17.80 24.62 26.69
C ALA A 30 18.08 23.27 25.98
N ALA A 31 19.26 23.11 25.40
CA ALA A 31 19.69 21.85 24.78
C ALA A 31 19.93 20.74 25.82
N GLU A 32 20.55 21.06 26.95
CA GLU A 32 20.73 20.10 28.06
C GLU A 32 19.39 19.68 28.70
N ALA A 33 18.46 20.62 28.90
CA ALA A 33 17.13 20.30 29.42
C ALA A 33 16.34 19.37 28.48
N THR A 34 16.47 19.59 27.16
CA THR A 34 15.84 18.74 26.13
C THR A 34 16.49 17.35 26.10
N ARG A 35 17.82 17.27 26.23
CA ARG A 35 18.56 16.01 26.30
C ARG A 35 18.17 15.19 27.53
N ALA A 36 18.10 15.81 28.71
CA ALA A 36 17.67 15.12 29.94
C ALA A 36 16.23 14.57 29.82
N THR A 37 15.34 15.34 29.18
CA THR A 37 13.96 14.90 28.94
C THR A 37 13.89 13.71 27.97
N LEU A 38 14.70 13.72 26.92
CA LEU A 38 14.83 12.60 25.97
C LEU A 38 15.42 11.36 26.62
N GLU A 39 16.48 11.50 27.42
CA GLU A 39 17.11 10.39 28.14
C GLU A 39 16.14 9.74 29.14
N ALA A 40 15.34 10.56 29.86
CA ALA A 40 14.28 10.06 30.73
C ALA A 40 13.19 9.30 29.95
N ARG A 41 12.76 9.81 28.79
CA ARG A 41 11.76 9.14 27.95
C ARG A 41 12.28 7.81 27.39
N VAL A 42 13.55 7.75 26.98
CA VAL A 42 14.19 6.51 26.51
C VAL A 42 14.29 5.48 27.63
N ALA A 43 14.58 5.91 28.87
CA ALA A 43 14.59 5.02 30.03
C ALA A 43 13.22 4.40 30.30
N THR A 44 12.14 5.20 30.28
CA THR A 44 10.76 4.71 30.43
C THR A 44 10.40 3.70 29.34
N LEU A 45 10.70 4.01 28.08
CA LEU A 45 10.40 3.11 26.95
C LEU A 45 11.14 1.76 27.07
N ARG A 46 12.37 1.75 27.61
CA ARG A 46 13.13 0.50 27.86
C ARG A 46 12.55 -0.34 29.00
N GLU A 47 11.85 0.25 29.96
CA GLU A 47 11.12 -0.50 30.99
C GLU A 47 9.80 -1.05 30.46
N GLU A 48 9.06 -0.25 29.69
CA GLU A 48 7.83 -0.68 29.01
C GLU A 48 8.11 -1.86 28.06
N LEU A 49 9.19 -1.81 27.27
CA LEU A 49 9.60 -2.90 26.39
C LEU A 49 9.94 -4.18 27.17
N ARG A 50 10.73 -4.08 28.25
CA ARG A 50 11.07 -5.23 29.10
C ARG A 50 9.83 -5.86 29.76
N ALA A 51 8.86 -5.05 30.17
CA ALA A 51 7.60 -5.54 30.73
C ALA A 51 6.76 -6.27 29.67
N ALA A 52 6.72 -5.76 28.43
CA ALA A 52 6.03 -6.41 27.32
C ALA A 52 6.69 -7.74 26.93
N GLU A 53 8.02 -7.80 26.87
CA GLU A 53 8.78 -9.02 26.61
C GLU A 53 8.54 -10.08 27.71
N ALA A 54 8.52 -9.67 28.98
CA ALA A 54 8.22 -10.57 30.09
C ALA A 54 6.77 -11.10 30.04
N ALA A 55 5.79 -10.27 29.66
CA ALA A 55 4.41 -10.69 29.50
C ALA A 55 4.23 -11.67 28.34
N LEU A 56 4.96 -11.45 27.23
CA LEU A 56 4.96 -12.37 26.09
C LEU A 56 5.57 -13.73 26.46
N ALA A 57 6.72 -13.73 27.15
CA ALA A 57 7.36 -14.96 27.62
C ALA A 57 6.47 -15.74 28.60
N ALA A 58 5.76 -15.05 29.50
CA ALA A 58 4.80 -15.68 30.42
C ALA A 58 3.59 -16.28 29.68
N ALA A 59 3.13 -15.65 28.60
CA ALA A 59 2.04 -16.17 27.78
C ALA A 59 2.45 -17.41 26.94
N GLU A 60 3.73 -17.55 26.61
CA GLU A 60 4.26 -18.72 25.91
C GLU A 60 4.45 -19.95 26.82
N ASP A 61 4.72 -19.74 28.12
CA ASP A 61 5.00 -20.81 29.08
C ASP A 61 3.72 -21.46 29.65
N ASP A 62 2.56 -20.77 29.60
CA ASP A 62 1.34 -21.22 30.27
C ASP A 62 0.54 -22.29 29.51
N GLY A 63 1.09 -22.85 28.42
CA GLY A 63 0.62 -24.10 27.76
C GLY A 63 -0.87 -24.18 27.37
N THR A 64 -1.62 -23.08 27.49
CA THR A 64 -3.07 -23.05 27.30
C THR A 64 -3.38 -22.79 25.84
N SER A 65 -3.55 -23.90 25.13
CA SER A 65 -4.09 -23.91 23.78
C SER A 65 -5.43 -23.16 23.73
N ALA A 66 -5.47 -22.14 22.87
CA ALA A 66 -6.68 -21.57 22.26
C ALA A 66 -7.77 -21.06 23.24
N ALA A 67 -7.54 -19.90 23.85
CA ALA A 67 -8.65 -19.05 24.26
C ALA A 67 -9.34 -18.45 23.01
N PRO A 68 -10.69 -18.38 22.97
CA PRO A 68 -11.40 -17.71 21.90
C PRO A 68 -11.02 -16.22 21.93
N TRP A 69 -10.75 -15.65 20.76
CA TRP A 69 -10.37 -14.25 20.56
C TRP A 69 -11.27 -13.29 21.36
N ALA A 70 -10.87 -12.94 22.58
CA ALA A 70 -11.49 -11.88 23.34
C ALA A 70 -11.16 -10.59 22.60
N ALA A 71 -12.21 -9.90 22.15
CA ALA A 71 -12.13 -8.62 21.45
C ALA A 71 -11.60 -7.52 22.39
N GLY A 72 -10.29 -7.52 22.62
CA GLY A 72 -9.58 -6.30 22.95
C GLY A 72 -9.61 -5.34 21.76
N PRO A 73 -9.39 -4.03 21.96
CA PRO A 73 -9.23 -3.11 20.84
C PRO A 73 -8.16 -3.69 19.92
N ALA A 74 -8.58 -4.03 18.71
CA ALA A 74 -7.71 -4.65 17.72
C ALA A 74 -6.63 -3.63 17.36
N VAL A 75 -5.50 -3.67 18.08
CA VAL A 75 -4.28 -3.02 17.63
C VAL A 75 -4.03 -3.59 16.25
N CYS A 76 -3.96 -2.73 15.23
CA CYS A 76 -3.73 -3.12 13.84
C CYS A 76 -2.28 -3.62 13.66
N ASN A 77 -1.87 -4.64 14.41
CA ASN A 77 -0.61 -5.37 14.32
C ASN A 77 -0.53 -6.23 13.04
N ALA A 78 -1.50 -6.11 12.14
CA ALA A 78 -1.68 -7.00 11.01
C ALA A 78 -0.84 -6.65 9.78
N ARG A 79 -0.20 -5.48 9.69
CA ARG A 79 0.22 -4.96 8.37
C ARG A 79 1.67 -5.17 7.96
N MET A 80 2.58 -5.56 8.84
CA MET A 80 3.99 -5.69 8.46
C MET A 80 4.72 -6.76 9.27
N ARG A 81 4.85 -7.97 8.71
CA ARG A 81 5.98 -8.85 9.04
C ARG A 81 7.16 -8.43 8.18
N THR A 82 7.87 -7.40 8.61
CA THR A 82 9.15 -7.00 8.03
C THR A 82 10.22 -7.18 9.09
N ALA A 83 11.41 -7.69 8.74
CA ALA A 83 12.56 -7.57 9.64
C ALA A 83 13.04 -6.12 9.80
N ASP A 84 12.67 -5.23 8.87
CA ASP A 84 13.05 -3.82 8.85
C ASP A 84 11.83 -2.93 8.57
N LEU A 85 11.20 -2.46 9.65
CA LEU A 85 10.03 -1.58 9.59
C LEU A 85 10.38 -0.21 8.98
N SER A 86 11.63 0.23 9.09
CA SER A 86 12.07 1.53 8.57
C SER A 86 12.14 1.51 7.05
N ALA A 87 12.76 0.47 6.47
CA ALA A 87 12.82 0.30 5.02
C ALA A 87 11.42 0.15 4.41
N ALA A 88 10.54 -0.60 5.09
CA ALA A 88 9.15 -0.75 4.68
C ALA A 88 8.39 0.58 4.72
N ALA A 89 8.53 1.36 5.79
CA ALA A 89 7.90 2.68 5.91
C ALA A 89 8.38 3.64 4.81
N GLU A 90 9.69 3.72 4.53
CA GLU A 90 10.24 4.55 3.47
C GLU A 90 9.71 4.12 2.08
N TYR A 91 9.64 2.81 1.83
CA TYR A 91 9.06 2.28 0.59
C TYR A 91 7.59 2.69 0.45
N LEU A 92 6.79 2.52 1.51
CA LEU A 92 5.37 2.85 1.50
C LEU A 92 5.14 4.35 1.29
N GLU A 93 5.91 5.22 1.94
CA GLU A 93 5.84 6.67 1.75
C GLU A 93 6.10 7.05 0.28
N LYS A 94 7.14 6.47 -0.34
CA LYS A 94 7.43 6.68 -1.76
C LYS A 94 6.30 6.19 -2.66
N GLN A 95 5.74 5.00 -2.38
CA GLN A 95 4.60 4.48 -3.15
C GLN A 95 3.37 5.38 -2.99
N HIS A 96 3.05 5.79 -1.77
CA HIS A 96 1.91 6.67 -1.50
C HIS A 96 2.04 8.01 -2.21
N ALA A 97 3.24 8.61 -2.21
CA ALA A 97 3.52 9.85 -2.92
C ALA A 97 3.32 9.73 -4.45
N LEU A 98 3.64 8.58 -5.04
CA LEU A 98 3.40 8.30 -6.46
C LEU A 98 1.92 8.05 -6.76
N ARG A 99 1.22 7.35 -5.86
CA ARG A 99 -0.15 6.87 -6.07
C ARG A 99 -1.20 7.94 -5.80
N ALA A 100 -1.04 8.79 -4.79
CA ALA A 100 -2.04 9.82 -4.47
C ALA A 100 -2.40 10.75 -5.65
N PRO A 101 -1.44 11.27 -6.46
CA PRO A 101 -1.75 12.03 -7.67
C PRO A 101 -2.56 11.25 -8.72
N PHE A 102 -2.38 9.93 -8.82
CA PHE A 102 -3.17 9.09 -9.72
C PHE A 102 -4.66 9.15 -9.36
N TYR A 103 -4.98 9.08 -8.07
CA TYR A 103 -6.36 9.14 -7.57
C TYR A 103 -7.00 10.51 -7.78
N ILE A 104 -6.25 11.60 -7.62
CA ILE A 104 -6.71 12.96 -8.02
C ILE A 104 -7.06 13.00 -9.51
N LYS A 105 -6.19 12.45 -10.36
CA LYS A 105 -6.44 12.37 -11.81
C LYS A 105 -7.64 11.47 -12.13
N ALA A 106 -7.82 10.37 -11.40
CA ALA A 106 -8.98 9.49 -11.53
C ALA A 106 -10.29 10.23 -11.17
N ALA A 107 -10.31 10.98 -10.06
CA ALA A 107 -11.45 11.81 -9.67
C ALA A 107 -11.81 12.85 -10.74
N ARG A 108 -10.81 13.52 -11.33
CA ARG A 108 -11.02 14.45 -12.47
C ARG A 108 -11.63 13.74 -13.68
N ARG A 109 -11.19 12.51 -14.00
CA ARG A 109 -11.79 11.71 -15.09
C ARG A 109 -13.25 11.37 -14.80
N SER A 110 -13.59 11.04 -13.55
CA SER A 110 -14.97 10.79 -13.14
C SER A 110 -15.84 12.05 -13.29
N PHE A 111 -15.36 13.21 -12.86
CA PHE A 111 -16.05 14.49 -13.09
C PHE A 111 -16.33 14.73 -14.59
N GLN A 112 -15.31 14.58 -15.45
CA GLN A 112 -15.47 14.79 -16.89
C GLN A 112 -16.49 13.82 -17.53
N LYS A 113 -16.57 12.58 -17.03
CA LYS A 113 -17.61 11.63 -17.46
C LYS A 113 -18.99 12.06 -16.97
N GLY A 114 -19.11 12.45 -15.69
CA GLY A 114 -20.36 12.95 -15.12
C GLY A 114 -20.89 14.17 -15.87
N LEU A 115 -20.02 15.10 -16.27
CA LEU A 115 -20.38 16.27 -17.08
C LEU A 115 -20.95 15.85 -18.46
N LYS A 116 -20.31 14.88 -19.13
CA LYS A 116 -20.82 14.35 -20.40
C LYS A 116 -22.16 13.65 -20.24
N GLN A 117 -22.40 12.97 -19.12
CA GLN A 117 -23.68 12.34 -18.81
C GLN A 117 -24.77 13.39 -18.56
N ALA A 118 -24.47 14.44 -17.78
CA ALA A 118 -25.39 15.55 -17.52
C ALA A 118 -25.78 16.29 -18.81
N GLN A 119 -24.85 16.39 -19.76
CA GLN A 119 -25.09 16.97 -21.10
C GLN A 119 -25.78 16.00 -22.08
N GLY A 120 -26.06 14.76 -21.68
CA GLY A 120 -26.64 13.73 -22.54
C GLY A 120 -25.72 13.22 -23.66
N ILE A 121 -24.42 13.57 -23.63
CA ILE A 121 -23.40 13.14 -24.59
C ILE A 121 -23.02 11.68 -24.34
N ASP A 122 -22.81 11.31 -23.08
CA ASP A 122 -22.57 9.94 -22.67
C ASP A 122 -23.88 9.29 -22.21
N LYS A 123 -24.34 8.28 -22.97
CA LYS A 123 -25.58 7.55 -22.67
C LYS A 123 -25.35 6.33 -21.79
N SER A 124 -24.09 5.97 -21.51
CA SER A 124 -23.77 4.90 -20.58
C SER A 124 -24.01 5.38 -19.15
N ASN A 125 -24.87 4.66 -18.43
CA ASN A 125 -25.22 4.94 -17.04
C ASN A 125 -25.53 6.43 -16.77
N ARG A 126 -26.70 6.91 -17.24
CA ARG A 126 -27.08 8.34 -17.36
C ARG A 126 -27.22 9.13 -16.05
N ASP A 127 -26.59 8.70 -14.98
CA ASP A 127 -26.69 9.33 -13.68
C ASP A 127 -25.34 9.98 -13.29
N PRO A 128 -25.21 11.32 -13.46
CA PRO A 128 -24.04 12.08 -13.03
C PRO A 128 -23.71 11.89 -11.53
N PHE A 129 -24.71 11.58 -10.70
CA PHE A 129 -24.50 11.30 -9.27
C PHE A 129 -23.55 10.13 -9.06
N ILE A 130 -23.66 9.07 -9.86
CA ILE A 130 -22.76 7.91 -9.76
C ILE A 130 -21.32 8.32 -10.04
N LYS A 131 -21.09 9.17 -11.05
CA LYS A 131 -19.74 9.67 -11.36
C LYS A 131 -19.21 10.67 -10.36
N GLN A 132 -20.09 11.46 -9.75
CA GLN A 132 -19.72 12.27 -8.61
C GLN A 132 -19.25 11.39 -7.44
N HIS A 133 -20.03 10.37 -7.08
CA HIS A 133 -19.71 9.47 -5.97
C HIS A 133 -18.42 8.69 -6.23
N GLU A 134 -18.25 8.12 -7.43
CA GLU A 134 -16.97 7.49 -7.84
C GLU A 134 -15.80 8.46 -7.70
N GLY A 135 -15.97 9.71 -8.15
CA GLY A 135 -14.96 10.76 -8.03
C GLY A 135 -14.60 11.07 -6.57
N GLN A 136 -15.61 11.16 -5.69
CA GLN A 136 -15.42 11.36 -4.26
C GLN A 136 -14.62 10.22 -3.64
N LEU A 137 -14.96 8.96 -3.95
CA LEU A 137 -14.20 7.80 -3.47
C LEU A 137 -12.72 7.86 -3.91
N GLN A 138 -12.44 8.30 -5.13
CA GLN A 138 -11.05 8.50 -5.56
C GLN A 138 -10.36 9.62 -4.76
N LEU A 139 -11.04 10.72 -4.44
CA LEU A 139 -10.47 11.74 -3.55
C LEU A 139 -10.13 11.16 -2.18
N LEU A 140 -11.02 10.35 -1.60
CA LEU A 140 -10.74 9.68 -0.33
C LEU A 140 -9.49 8.81 -0.40
N GLY A 141 -9.32 8.04 -1.49
CA GLY A 141 -8.11 7.25 -1.71
C GLY A 141 -6.84 8.11 -1.81
N ALA A 142 -6.90 9.27 -2.48
CA ALA A 142 -5.76 10.18 -2.56
C ALA A 142 -5.37 10.73 -1.18
N LEU A 143 -6.36 11.15 -0.40
CA LEU A 143 -6.17 11.77 0.92
C LEU A 143 -5.70 10.75 1.96
N ASP A 144 -6.20 9.52 1.89
CA ASP A 144 -5.78 8.42 2.75
C ASP A 144 -4.33 7.97 2.47
N LEU A 145 -3.89 7.99 1.20
CA LEU A 145 -2.50 7.68 0.85
C LEU A 145 -1.53 8.79 1.27
N ALA A 146 -1.91 10.06 1.13
CA ALA A 146 -1.02 11.19 1.41
C ALA A 146 -1.63 12.20 2.43
N PRO A 147 -1.93 11.76 3.67
CA PRO A 147 -2.66 12.58 4.64
C PRO A 147 -1.85 13.80 5.10
N GLY A 148 -0.52 13.75 5.03
CA GLY A 148 0.36 14.88 5.37
C GLY A 148 0.70 15.83 4.21
N SER A 149 0.15 15.63 3.01
CA SER A 149 0.53 16.42 1.84
C SER A 149 -0.45 17.56 1.57
N ALA A 150 -0.08 18.78 1.97
CA ALA A 150 -0.89 19.98 1.71
C ALA A 150 -1.27 20.15 0.23
N GLU A 151 -0.36 19.78 -0.69
CA GLU A 151 -0.60 19.85 -2.13
C GLU A 151 -1.69 18.86 -2.58
N ILE A 152 -1.68 17.62 -2.08
CA ILE A 152 -2.72 16.62 -2.40
C ILE A 152 -4.08 17.08 -1.86
N TRP A 153 -4.12 17.59 -0.63
CA TRP A 153 -5.34 18.16 -0.05
C TRP A 153 -5.88 19.34 -0.86
N PHE A 154 -4.98 20.24 -1.28
CA PHE A 154 -5.32 21.40 -2.09
C PHE A 154 -5.88 21.01 -3.46
N GLU A 155 -5.24 20.06 -4.14
CA GLU A 155 -5.73 19.53 -5.42
C GLU A 155 -7.05 18.75 -5.26
N ALA A 156 -7.21 17.98 -4.18
CA ALA A 156 -8.46 17.30 -3.87
C ALA A 156 -9.61 18.30 -3.68
N ALA A 157 -9.37 19.39 -2.95
CA ALA A 157 -10.36 20.45 -2.73
C ALA A 157 -10.82 21.07 -4.06
N LYS A 158 -9.90 21.36 -4.99
CA LYS A 158 -10.25 21.87 -6.33
C LYS A 158 -11.14 20.90 -7.11
N VAL A 159 -10.86 19.59 -7.00
CA VAL A 159 -11.67 18.56 -7.68
C VAL A 159 -13.01 18.37 -6.97
N ALA A 160 -13.07 18.49 -5.65
CA ALA A 160 -14.32 18.43 -4.89
C ALA A 160 -15.27 19.57 -5.27
N VAL A 161 -14.76 20.79 -5.51
CA VAL A 161 -15.55 21.91 -6.08
C VAL A 161 -16.19 21.52 -7.41
N ALA A 162 -15.40 20.92 -8.32
CA ALA A 162 -15.91 20.49 -9.61
C ALA A 162 -16.94 19.35 -9.46
N LEU A 163 -16.67 18.35 -8.61
CA LEU A 163 -17.60 17.24 -8.36
C LEU A 163 -18.93 17.71 -7.76
N ALA A 164 -18.90 18.68 -6.84
CA ALA A 164 -20.11 19.26 -6.25
C ALA A 164 -21.03 19.91 -7.30
N SER A 165 -20.48 20.38 -8.43
CA SER A 165 -21.27 21.00 -9.50
C SER A 165 -22.07 20.01 -10.35
N LEU A 166 -21.92 18.69 -10.14
CA LEU A 166 -22.67 17.68 -10.89
C LEU A 166 -24.08 17.43 -10.33
N THR A 167 -24.30 17.63 -9.02
CA THR A 167 -25.60 17.39 -8.38
C THR A 167 -25.94 18.48 -7.35
N ASP A 168 -25.82 18.19 -6.06
CA ASP A 168 -26.14 19.09 -4.94
C ASP A 168 -24.95 19.99 -4.61
N ALA A 169 -24.91 21.15 -5.25
CA ALA A 169 -23.85 22.14 -5.10
C ALA A 169 -23.67 22.62 -3.64
N GLU A 170 -24.76 22.86 -2.92
CA GLU A 170 -24.72 23.45 -1.58
C GLU A 170 -24.29 22.40 -0.54
N GLY A 171 -24.89 21.21 -0.56
CA GLY A 171 -24.56 20.13 0.37
C GLY A 171 -23.13 19.61 0.21
N GLN A 172 -22.55 19.71 -0.99
CA GLN A 172 -21.23 19.14 -1.30
C GLN A 172 -20.09 20.18 -1.29
N ALA A 173 -20.40 21.48 -1.36
CA ALA A 173 -19.40 22.54 -1.23
C ALA A 173 -18.63 22.43 0.10
N GLN A 174 -19.29 21.98 1.17
CA GLN A 174 -18.67 21.86 2.48
C GLN A 174 -17.46 20.91 2.50
N HIS A 175 -17.52 19.80 1.75
CA HIS A 175 -16.38 18.88 1.64
C HIS A 175 -15.14 19.56 1.03
N ALA A 176 -15.34 20.43 0.03
CA ALA A 176 -14.24 21.18 -0.58
C ALA A 176 -13.65 22.20 0.41
N VAL A 177 -14.50 22.88 1.17
CA VAL A 177 -14.07 23.80 2.24
C VAL A 177 -13.23 23.04 3.28
N ASP A 178 -13.68 21.88 3.76
CA ASP A 178 -12.96 21.11 4.77
C ASP A 178 -11.59 20.64 4.24
N MET A 179 -11.51 20.23 2.96
CA MET A 179 -10.24 19.88 2.31
C MET A 179 -9.29 21.08 2.18
N PHE A 180 -9.81 22.28 1.82
CA PHE A 180 -9.00 23.50 1.80
C PHE A 180 -8.50 23.90 3.20
N ALA A 181 -9.37 23.81 4.22
CA ALA A 181 -9.00 24.08 5.61
C ALA A 181 -7.83 23.18 6.05
N HIS A 182 -7.91 21.89 5.73
CA HIS A 182 -6.84 20.94 6.04
C HIS A 182 -5.54 21.27 5.29
N ALA A 183 -5.61 21.56 3.99
CA ALA A 183 -4.46 21.98 3.20
C ALA A 183 -3.77 23.23 3.80
N CYS A 184 -4.55 24.24 4.20
CA CYS A 184 -4.04 25.48 4.79
C CYS A 184 -3.51 25.28 6.21
N THR A 185 -4.01 24.28 6.94
CA THR A 185 -3.47 23.90 8.26
C THR A 185 -2.09 23.26 8.11
N LEU A 186 -1.90 22.43 7.09
CA LEU A 186 -0.61 21.81 6.78
C LEU A 186 0.40 22.82 6.19
N ASP A 187 -0.06 23.75 5.36
CA ASP A 187 0.76 24.77 4.69
C ASP A 187 0.01 26.12 4.60
N PRO A 188 0.17 27.03 5.59
CA PRO A 188 -0.57 28.29 5.66
C PRO A 188 -0.55 29.16 4.39
N PRO A 189 0.56 29.27 3.63
CA PRO A 189 0.57 29.87 2.29
C PRO A 189 -0.55 29.42 1.33
N LYS A 190 -1.08 28.18 1.46
CA LYS A 190 -2.17 27.67 0.63
C LYS A 190 -3.46 28.46 0.74
N LEU A 191 -3.68 29.21 1.83
CA LEU A 191 -4.86 30.07 1.97
C LEU A 191 -4.92 31.14 0.86
N LYS A 192 -3.78 31.80 0.60
CA LYS A 192 -3.67 32.80 -0.47
C LYS A 192 -3.82 32.15 -1.85
N GLU A 193 -3.25 30.96 -2.04
CA GLU A 193 -3.39 30.20 -3.29
C GLU A 193 -4.85 29.78 -3.52
N ALA A 194 -5.58 29.39 -2.47
CA ALA A 194 -6.99 29.01 -2.54
C ALA A 194 -7.85 30.18 -3.05
N LEU A 195 -7.73 31.33 -2.39
CA LEU A 195 -8.45 32.56 -2.75
C LEU A 195 -8.14 32.97 -4.19
N ALA A 196 -6.86 32.98 -4.57
CA ALA A 196 -6.44 33.31 -5.93
C ALA A 196 -6.99 32.33 -6.99
N TRP A 197 -7.09 31.04 -6.67
CA TRP A 197 -7.66 30.03 -7.57
C TRP A 197 -9.19 30.17 -7.70
N LEU A 198 -9.89 30.50 -6.60
CA LEU A 198 -11.33 30.74 -6.59
C LEU A 198 -11.72 32.02 -7.35
N ASP A 199 -10.87 33.04 -7.29
CA ASP A 199 -11.03 34.32 -8.02
C ASP A 199 -10.75 34.21 -9.53
N LYS A 200 -10.04 33.16 -9.96
CA LYS A 200 -9.59 33.03 -11.34
C LYS A 200 -10.78 32.89 -12.28
N LYS A 201 -11.15 34.00 -12.91
CA LYS A 201 -12.06 34.02 -14.07
C LYS A 201 -11.41 33.23 -15.21
N GLU A 202 -12.21 32.46 -15.92
CA GLU A 202 -11.72 31.72 -17.08
C GLU A 202 -11.08 32.65 -18.10
N SER A 203 -9.77 32.49 -18.32
CA SER A 203 -9.03 33.26 -19.32
C SER A 203 -8.42 32.39 -20.41
N GLY A 204 -8.92 31.16 -20.63
CA GLY A 204 -8.30 30.19 -21.54
C GLY A 204 -9.30 29.28 -22.28
N LYS A 205 -8.86 28.75 -23.43
CA LYS A 205 -9.62 27.81 -24.28
C LYS A 205 -9.80 26.40 -23.71
N SER A 206 -9.14 26.07 -22.59
CA SER A 206 -9.20 24.73 -21.99
C SER A 206 -10.35 24.65 -20.98
N SER A 207 -11.43 23.98 -21.38
CA SER A 207 -12.65 23.62 -20.61
C SER A 207 -13.39 24.79 -19.95
N LYS A 208 -14.54 25.19 -20.52
CA LYS A 208 -15.47 26.14 -19.91
C LYS A 208 -15.99 25.59 -18.57
N ILE A 209 -15.67 26.25 -17.47
CA ILE A 209 -16.29 26.12 -16.14
C ILE A 209 -17.79 26.33 -16.31
N THR A 210 -18.59 25.41 -15.77
CA THR A 210 -20.06 25.51 -15.85
C THR A 210 -20.61 26.58 -14.91
N GLN A 211 -21.85 27.01 -15.10
CA GLN A 211 -22.48 27.99 -14.19
C GLN A 211 -22.59 27.42 -12.76
N GLU A 212 -22.84 26.12 -12.66
CA GLU A 212 -22.92 25.38 -11.41
C GLU A 212 -21.55 25.34 -10.71
N GLU A 213 -20.45 25.11 -11.43
CA GLU A 213 -19.10 25.14 -10.84
C GLU A 213 -18.74 26.56 -10.36
N GLN A 214 -19.13 27.61 -11.10
CA GLN A 214 -18.95 29.00 -10.64
C GLN A 214 -19.73 29.29 -9.37
N PHE A 215 -20.95 28.77 -9.27
CA PHE A 215 -21.77 28.88 -8.06
C PHE A 215 -21.10 28.20 -6.86
N VAL A 216 -20.63 26.96 -7.01
CA VAL A 216 -19.89 26.26 -5.93
C VAL A 216 -18.63 27.03 -5.53
N ARG A 217 -17.84 27.51 -6.49
CA ARG A 217 -16.64 28.32 -6.21
C ARG A 217 -16.98 29.55 -5.37
N LYS A 218 -18.09 30.22 -5.67
CA LYS A 218 -18.55 31.38 -4.90
C LYS A 218 -18.86 31.00 -3.45
N LEU A 219 -19.63 29.93 -3.24
CA LEU A 219 -19.95 29.44 -1.89
C LEU A 219 -18.70 29.08 -1.07
N VAL A 220 -17.75 28.38 -1.70
CA VAL A 220 -16.49 27.99 -1.06
C VAL A 220 -15.63 29.22 -0.74
N ARG A 221 -15.58 30.20 -1.65
CA ARG A 221 -14.83 31.45 -1.47
C ARG A 221 -15.34 32.26 -0.29
N GLU A 222 -16.65 32.45 -0.17
CA GLU A 222 -17.26 33.20 0.94
C GLU A 222 -16.82 32.64 2.30
N GLN A 223 -16.78 31.31 2.45
CA GLN A 223 -16.29 30.68 3.68
C GLN A 223 -14.77 30.84 3.90
N ILE A 224 -13.96 30.80 2.84
CA ILE A 224 -12.50 30.90 2.94
C ILE A 224 -12.03 32.35 3.20
N GLU A 225 -12.76 33.35 2.68
CA GLU A 225 -12.49 34.77 2.94
C GLU A 225 -12.58 35.09 4.45
N GLU A 226 -13.56 34.51 5.15
CA GLU A 226 -13.69 34.64 6.62
C GLU A 226 -12.42 34.18 7.36
N TRP A 227 -11.69 33.20 6.83
CA TRP A 227 -10.43 32.73 7.43
C TRP A 227 -9.29 33.72 7.23
N GLY A 228 -9.26 34.38 6.06
CA GLY A 228 -8.31 35.44 5.76
C GLY A 228 -8.53 36.67 6.64
N GLU A 229 -9.79 37.04 6.88
CA GLU A 229 -10.16 38.16 7.74
C GLU A 229 -9.92 37.88 9.23
N SER A 230 -10.27 36.68 9.70
CA SER A 230 -10.05 36.26 11.10
C SER A 230 -8.59 35.96 11.41
N GLY A 231 -7.76 35.67 10.40
CA GLY A 231 -6.39 35.19 10.57
C GLY A 231 -6.30 33.77 11.13
N SER A 232 -7.40 33.01 11.14
CA SER A 232 -7.46 31.64 11.65
C SER A 232 -8.17 30.72 10.68
N VAL A 233 -7.50 29.63 10.30
CA VAL A 233 -8.12 28.53 9.54
C VAL A 233 -8.77 27.57 10.55
N PRO A 234 -10.05 27.20 10.39
CA PRO A 234 -10.69 26.27 11.29
C PRO A 234 -10.02 24.90 11.20
N VAL A 235 -9.63 24.33 12.34
CA VAL A 235 -9.15 22.95 12.40
C VAL A 235 -10.34 22.03 12.17
N ARG A 236 -10.47 21.50 10.96
CA ARG A 236 -11.50 20.54 10.59
C ARG A 236 -10.85 19.21 10.27
N HIS A 237 -11.33 18.16 10.94
CA HIS A 237 -11.08 16.79 10.53
C HIS A 237 -12.25 16.39 9.64
N PRO A 238 -12.02 16.06 8.37
CA PRO A 238 -13.13 15.67 7.52
C PRO A 238 -13.77 14.41 8.08
N ASP A 239 -15.06 14.48 8.41
CA ASP A 239 -15.82 13.41 9.06
C ASP A 239 -15.85 12.10 8.24
N PHE A 240 -15.48 12.18 6.95
CA PHE A 240 -15.47 11.05 6.04
C PHE A 240 -14.16 10.23 6.03
N LEU A 241 -13.07 10.75 6.61
CA LEU A 241 -11.85 9.95 6.76
C LEU A 241 -11.89 9.26 8.13
N SER A 242 -11.91 7.93 8.12
CA SER A 242 -11.55 7.18 9.31
C SER A 242 -10.12 7.56 9.70
N THR A 243 -9.97 8.39 10.72
CA THR A 243 -8.66 8.74 11.24
C THR A 243 -8.12 7.51 11.97
N LEU A 244 -7.08 6.90 11.41
CA LEU A 244 -6.23 5.98 12.15
C LEU A 244 -5.49 6.81 13.21
N LYS A 245 -6.01 6.80 14.44
CA LYS A 245 -5.30 7.33 15.60
C LYS A 245 -4.74 6.14 16.37
N ASP A 246 -3.42 6.09 16.52
CA ASP A 246 -2.71 5.02 17.23
C ASP A 246 -2.98 3.60 16.68
N GLY A 247 -3.21 3.48 15.37
CA GLY A 247 -3.48 2.19 14.73
C GLY A 247 -4.89 1.63 15.02
N ILE A 248 -5.80 2.43 15.57
CA ILE A 248 -7.19 2.06 15.84
C ILE A 248 -8.11 2.89 14.92
N CYS A 249 -9.01 2.22 14.20
CA CYS A 249 -10.05 2.88 13.43
C CYS A 249 -11.16 3.36 14.37
N PHE A 250 -11.30 4.67 14.54
CA PHE A 250 -12.42 5.26 15.26
C PHE A 250 -13.56 5.58 14.28
N PRO A 251 -14.81 5.13 14.54
CA PRO A 251 -15.95 5.65 13.79
C PRO A 251 -16.08 7.15 14.08
N THR A 252 -16.13 7.96 13.03
CA THR A 252 -16.15 9.44 13.10
C THR A 252 -17.48 10.02 13.60
N ARG A 253 -18.47 9.21 13.96
CA ARG A 253 -19.80 9.72 14.33
C ARG A 253 -20.32 9.10 15.63
N GLU A 254 -20.45 9.94 16.66
CA GLU A 254 -21.49 9.73 17.67
C GLU A 254 -22.84 9.90 16.96
N TYR A 255 -23.57 8.80 16.75
CA TYR A 255 -24.88 8.85 16.13
C TYR A 255 -25.81 9.73 16.97
N GLY A 256 -26.35 10.79 16.35
CA GLY A 256 -27.26 11.73 17.00
C GLY A 256 -28.44 11.00 17.65
N LYS A 257 -28.90 11.53 18.79
CA LYS A 257 -30.02 11.01 19.58
C LYS A 257 -31.25 10.76 18.70
N MET A 258 -31.45 9.51 18.28
CA MET A 258 -32.67 9.10 17.58
C MET A 258 -33.87 9.23 18.51
N ALA A 259 -34.98 9.73 17.96
CA ALA A 259 -36.21 9.96 18.71
C ALA A 259 -36.90 8.66 19.14
N SER A 260 -37.16 8.56 20.45
CA SER A 260 -38.31 7.89 21.07
C SER A 260 -38.46 6.36 21.09
N ALA A 261 -37.43 5.58 20.77
CA ALA A 261 -37.28 4.30 21.46
C ALA A 261 -36.71 4.60 22.85
N HIS A 262 -37.23 3.98 23.92
CA HIS A 262 -36.70 4.20 25.27
C HIS A 262 -35.17 3.98 25.20
N PRO A 263 -34.31 4.94 25.56
CA PRO A 263 -32.87 4.83 25.30
C PRO A 263 -32.22 3.57 25.89
N LYS A 264 -32.86 2.96 26.89
CA LYS A 264 -32.46 1.70 27.52
C LYS A 264 -32.70 0.45 26.65
N ASP A 265 -33.51 0.55 25.60
CA ASP A 265 -33.83 -0.57 24.69
C ASP A 265 -32.98 -0.54 23.42
N VAL A 266 -32.64 0.65 22.89
CA VAL A 266 -31.76 0.78 21.70
C VAL A 266 -30.33 0.31 22.02
N ALA A 267 -29.79 0.69 23.18
CA ALA A 267 -28.46 0.24 23.60
C ALA A 267 -28.41 -1.29 23.67
N LYS A 268 -29.42 -1.93 24.27
CA LYS A 268 -29.51 -3.40 24.34
C LYS A 268 -29.68 -4.06 22.96
N ILE A 269 -30.38 -3.43 22.03
CA ILE A 269 -30.53 -3.92 20.65
C ILE A 269 -29.19 -3.82 19.90
N VAL A 270 -28.49 -2.70 20.03
CA VAL A 270 -27.17 -2.47 19.41
C VAL A 270 -26.08 -3.33 20.05
N ASP A 271 -26.14 -3.58 21.37
CA ASP A 271 -25.27 -4.53 22.08
C ASP A 271 -25.43 -5.96 21.52
N GLY A 272 -26.59 -6.26 20.91
CA GLY A 272 -26.85 -7.51 20.19
C GLY A 272 -26.27 -7.56 18.78
N PHE A 273 -25.69 -6.47 18.25
CA PHE A 273 -25.05 -6.48 16.94
C PHE A 273 -23.80 -7.36 16.95
N GLN A 274 -23.67 -8.20 15.92
CA GLN A 274 -22.49 -9.03 15.72
C GLN A 274 -21.71 -8.52 14.53
N VAL A 275 -20.43 -8.21 14.73
CA VAL A 275 -19.50 -7.96 13.63
C VAL A 275 -19.07 -9.30 13.05
N ARG A 276 -19.17 -9.44 11.73
CA ARG A 276 -18.72 -10.64 11.00
C ARG A 276 -17.79 -10.24 9.87
N ASN A 277 -16.65 -10.91 9.77
CA ASN A 277 -15.76 -10.78 8.62
C ASN A 277 -16.39 -11.50 7.43
N ALA A 278 -16.90 -10.75 6.47
CA ALA A 278 -17.43 -11.29 5.22
C ALA A 278 -16.31 -11.33 4.16
N PHE A 279 -16.04 -12.52 3.63
CA PHE A 279 -15.11 -12.77 2.52
C PHE A 279 -13.65 -12.33 2.77
N PRO A 280 -12.99 -12.73 3.88
CA PRO A 280 -11.59 -12.39 4.10
C PRO A 280 -10.68 -13.09 3.08
N THR A 281 -9.83 -12.32 2.39
CA THR A 281 -8.70 -12.88 1.64
C THR A 281 -7.63 -13.34 2.64
N LYS A 282 -7.30 -14.63 2.63
CA LYS A 282 -6.32 -15.21 3.56
C LYS A 282 -4.95 -15.33 2.89
N ILE A 283 -3.92 -14.77 3.51
CA ILE A 283 -2.51 -14.96 3.13
C ILE A 283 -1.83 -15.64 4.33
N LEU A 284 -1.11 -16.73 4.10
CA LEU A 284 -0.38 -17.45 5.15
C LEU A 284 1.12 -17.31 4.92
N SER A 285 1.88 -17.03 5.97
CA SER A 285 3.34 -16.97 5.89
C SER A 285 4.03 -17.66 7.05
N VAL A 286 5.20 -18.25 6.77
CA VAL A 286 6.06 -18.90 7.75
C VAL A 286 7.52 -18.80 7.31
N ASN A 287 8.42 -18.53 8.25
CA ASN A 287 9.86 -18.69 7.98
C ASN A 287 10.24 -20.16 8.20
N VAL A 288 10.72 -20.82 7.16
CA VAL A 288 11.08 -22.25 7.19
C VAL A 288 12.59 -22.48 7.30
N ARG A 289 13.42 -21.43 7.39
CA ARG A 289 14.88 -21.55 7.35
C ARG A 289 15.42 -22.52 8.41
N SER A 290 14.96 -22.41 9.65
CA SER A 290 15.39 -23.26 10.77
C SER A 290 14.87 -24.71 10.68
N ARG A 291 13.94 -24.99 9.77
CA ARG A 291 13.35 -26.32 9.54
C ARG A 291 13.93 -27.02 8.32
N LEU A 292 14.87 -26.37 7.64
CA LEU A 292 15.53 -26.85 6.44
C LEU A 292 16.99 -27.17 6.74
N PRO A 293 17.65 -28.02 5.93
CA PRO A 293 19.08 -28.28 6.09
C PRO A 293 19.90 -26.98 6.09
N GLU A 294 20.98 -26.95 6.86
CA GLU A 294 21.88 -25.80 6.91
C GLU A 294 22.36 -25.43 5.49
N GLY A 295 22.33 -24.14 5.15
CA GLY A 295 22.73 -23.61 3.84
C GLY A 295 21.80 -23.96 2.66
N PHE A 296 20.64 -24.58 2.92
CA PHE A 296 19.67 -25.00 1.89
C PHE A 296 19.27 -23.86 0.94
N THR A 297 18.83 -22.74 1.49
CA THR A 297 18.38 -21.55 0.76
C THR A 297 19.52 -20.95 -0.07
N THR A 298 20.72 -20.85 0.51
CA THR A 298 21.92 -20.35 -0.16
C THR A 298 22.30 -21.21 -1.36
N ARG A 299 22.36 -22.54 -1.21
CA ARG A 299 22.74 -23.45 -2.32
C ARG A 299 21.75 -23.41 -3.48
N LEU A 300 20.44 -23.38 -3.19
CA LEU A 300 19.41 -23.24 -4.21
C LEU A 300 19.52 -21.91 -4.94
N ALA A 301 19.70 -20.81 -4.20
CA ALA A 301 19.87 -19.48 -4.78
C ALA A 301 21.11 -19.41 -5.67
N ASP A 302 22.24 -19.96 -5.22
CA ASP A 302 23.48 -20.02 -6.00
C ASP A 302 23.33 -20.82 -7.29
N LEU A 303 22.64 -21.97 -7.24
CA LEU A 303 22.34 -22.73 -8.45
C LEU A 303 21.50 -21.92 -9.43
N ALA A 304 20.46 -21.23 -8.94
CA ALA A 304 19.57 -20.40 -9.76
C ALA A 304 20.31 -19.23 -10.40
N VAL A 305 21.09 -18.47 -9.63
CA VAL A 305 21.86 -17.33 -10.13
C VAL A 305 22.86 -17.77 -11.20
N ARG A 306 23.66 -18.82 -10.93
CA ARG A 306 24.61 -19.33 -11.92
C ARG A 306 23.94 -19.72 -13.23
N LYS A 307 22.78 -20.39 -13.17
CA LYS A 307 22.05 -20.78 -14.38
C LYS A 307 21.45 -19.59 -15.10
N TYR A 308 20.88 -18.64 -14.37
CA TYR A 308 20.32 -17.42 -14.93
C TYR A 308 21.39 -16.60 -15.66
N GLU A 309 22.57 -16.41 -15.06
CA GLU A 309 23.70 -15.72 -15.69
C GLU A 309 24.19 -16.45 -16.95
N GLN A 310 24.32 -17.77 -16.91
CA GLN A 310 24.69 -18.58 -18.08
C GLN A 310 23.64 -18.46 -19.20
N PHE A 311 22.36 -18.44 -18.84
CA PHE A 311 21.25 -18.29 -19.77
C PHE A 311 21.25 -16.88 -20.39
N GLY A 312 21.44 -15.85 -19.56
CA GLY A 312 21.50 -14.44 -19.93
C GLY A 312 22.59 -14.10 -20.92
N LYS A 313 23.75 -14.80 -20.90
CA LYS A 313 24.83 -14.61 -21.89
C LYS A 313 24.40 -14.75 -23.36
N LYS A 314 23.25 -15.37 -23.63
CA LYS A 314 22.69 -15.52 -24.98
C LYS A 314 21.90 -14.31 -25.46
N TYR A 315 21.61 -13.38 -24.56
CA TYR A 315 20.77 -12.21 -24.80
C TYR A 315 21.57 -10.96 -24.43
N THR A 316 21.78 -10.09 -25.40
CA THR A 316 22.37 -8.75 -25.18
C THR A 316 21.26 -7.72 -25.28
N ASP A 317 21.32 -6.67 -24.46
CA ASP A 317 20.40 -5.51 -24.52
C ASP A 317 18.91 -5.83 -24.32
N ILE A 318 18.60 -6.86 -23.53
CA ILE A 318 17.23 -7.21 -23.15
C ILE A 318 16.88 -6.60 -21.79
N ASP A 319 15.63 -6.15 -21.62
CA ASP A 319 15.12 -5.72 -20.32
C ASP A 319 15.21 -6.88 -19.30
N PRO A 320 15.63 -6.64 -18.05
CA PRO A 320 15.74 -7.69 -17.04
C PRO A 320 14.45 -8.49 -16.81
N ASN A 321 13.28 -7.86 -16.97
CA ASN A 321 11.97 -8.54 -16.91
C ASN A 321 11.83 -9.53 -18.07
N ASP A 322 12.06 -9.07 -19.30
CA ASP A 322 11.94 -9.92 -20.49
C ASP A 322 12.94 -11.09 -20.47
N LEU A 323 14.13 -10.88 -19.89
CA LEU A 323 15.10 -11.95 -19.67
C LEU A 323 14.57 -12.98 -18.66
N ASN A 324 13.92 -12.53 -17.59
CA ASN A 324 13.32 -13.42 -16.60
C ASN A 324 12.14 -14.21 -17.19
N ASP A 325 11.31 -13.61 -18.03
CA ASP A 325 10.21 -14.31 -18.72
C ASP A 325 10.72 -15.37 -19.71
N LYS A 326 11.82 -15.07 -20.41
CA LYS A 326 12.53 -16.06 -21.24
C LYS A 326 13.16 -17.17 -20.39
N PHE A 327 13.69 -16.83 -19.22
CA PHE A 327 14.25 -17.81 -18.29
C PHE A 327 13.17 -18.71 -17.69
N PHE A 328 12.00 -18.17 -17.36
CA PHE A 328 10.81 -18.94 -16.98
C PHE A 328 10.42 -19.93 -18.07
N SER A 329 10.28 -19.45 -19.32
CA SER A 329 9.91 -20.28 -20.47
C SER A 329 10.93 -21.40 -20.77
N PHE A 330 12.19 -21.19 -20.40
CA PHE A 330 13.25 -22.20 -20.54
C PHE A 330 13.08 -23.36 -19.55
N GLN A 331 12.65 -23.09 -18.32
CA GLN A 331 12.57 -24.06 -17.23
C GLN A 331 11.55 -25.19 -17.50
N ALA A 332 11.77 -26.35 -16.89
CA ALA A 332 10.71 -27.35 -16.73
C ALA A 332 9.96 -27.01 -15.44
N THR A 333 8.67 -26.73 -15.53
CA THR A 333 7.90 -26.23 -14.39
C THR A 333 6.93 -27.27 -13.82
N HIS A 334 6.36 -28.15 -14.64
CA HIS A 334 5.41 -29.17 -14.20
C HIS A 334 6.08 -30.40 -13.59
N ALA A 335 5.49 -30.97 -12.54
CA ALA A 335 6.02 -32.12 -11.80
C ALA A 335 6.32 -33.37 -12.65
N ASP A 336 5.51 -33.64 -13.66
CA ASP A 336 5.71 -34.75 -14.59
C ASP A 336 6.96 -34.54 -15.46
N ARG A 337 7.23 -33.30 -15.87
CA ARG A 337 8.44 -32.93 -16.62
C ARG A 337 9.68 -32.85 -15.75
N LEU A 338 9.52 -32.37 -14.51
CA LEU A 338 10.57 -32.33 -13.50
C LEU A 338 11.12 -33.74 -13.16
N SER A 339 10.34 -34.80 -13.42
CA SER A 339 10.71 -36.18 -13.07
C SER A 339 11.12 -37.08 -14.23
N ARG A 340 10.87 -36.72 -15.51
CA ARG A 340 10.92 -37.71 -16.63
C ARG A 340 11.98 -37.54 -17.71
N SER A 341 12.38 -36.34 -18.15
CA SER A 341 13.32 -36.23 -19.30
C SER A 341 13.86 -34.85 -19.63
N ASP A 342 13.25 -33.77 -19.12
CA ASP A 342 13.75 -32.40 -19.32
C ASP A 342 14.91 -32.04 -18.38
N GLU A 343 15.42 -33.02 -17.63
CA GLU A 343 16.70 -32.95 -16.90
C GLU A 343 17.83 -32.41 -17.78
N LYS A 344 17.77 -32.59 -19.11
CA LYS A 344 18.79 -32.07 -20.04
C LYS A 344 18.93 -30.55 -19.98
N LYS A 345 17.87 -29.80 -19.66
CA LYS A 345 17.94 -28.33 -19.64
C LYS A 345 18.72 -27.81 -18.42
N TRP A 346 18.45 -28.37 -17.25
CA TRP A 346 19.04 -27.94 -15.98
C TRP A 346 19.26 -29.13 -15.03
N PRO A 347 20.16 -30.07 -15.40
CA PRO A 347 20.35 -31.31 -14.65
C PRO A 347 20.84 -31.05 -13.22
N GLU A 348 21.63 -29.98 -13.05
CA GLU A 348 22.19 -29.57 -11.76
C GLU A 348 21.10 -29.22 -10.74
N MET A 349 19.95 -28.70 -11.19
CA MET A 349 18.80 -28.41 -10.32
C MET A 349 17.85 -29.60 -10.21
N TYR A 350 17.45 -30.19 -11.33
CA TYR A 350 16.34 -31.14 -11.31
C TYR A 350 16.74 -32.55 -10.88
N ARG A 351 17.91 -33.04 -11.32
CA ARG A 351 18.38 -34.40 -11.06
C ARG A 351 19.33 -34.46 -9.86
N ASP A 352 20.31 -33.57 -9.88
CA ASP A 352 21.51 -33.68 -9.04
C ASP A 352 21.35 -32.97 -7.68
N SER A 353 20.38 -32.05 -7.54
CA SER A 353 20.15 -31.31 -6.29
C SER A 353 19.18 -32.01 -5.35
N GLU A 354 19.67 -32.50 -4.22
CA GLU A 354 18.84 -32.99 -3.11
C GLU A 354 17.99 -31.87 -2.50
N ASP A 355 18.51 -30.64 -2.46
CA ASP A 355 17.77 -29.48 -1.97
C ASP A 355 16.53 -29.22 -2.84
N PHE A 356 16.61 -29.40 -4.16
CA PHE A 356 15.45 -29.23 -5.04
C PHE A 356 14.37 -30.31 -4.81
N LYS A 357 14.77 -31.55 -4.48
CA LYS A 357 13.84 -32.63 -4.11
C LYS A 357 13.15 -32.37 -2.76
N ILE A 358 13.84 -31.71 -1.84
CA ILE A 358 13.22 -31.21 -0.60
C ILE A 358 12.28 -30.06 -0.91
N LEU A 359 12.71 -29.09 -1.74
CA LEU A 359 11.90 -27.94 -2.15
C LEU A 359 10.56 -28.37 -2.75
N THR A 360 10.54 -29.30 -3.70
CA THR A 360 9.30 -29.76 -4.34
C THR A 360 8.29 -30.34 -3.33
N ARG A 361 8.77 -31.13 -2.35
CA ARG A 361 7.94 -31.67 -1.27
C ARG A 361 7.42 -30.58 -0.33
N VAL A 362 8.28 -29.64 0.06
CA VAL A 362 7.93 -28.51 0.91
C VAL A 362 6.88 -27.63 0.23
N MET A 363 7.09 -27.25 -1.03
CA MET A 363 6.17 -26.40 -1.78
C MET A 363 4.82 -27.08 -2.01
N LYS A 364 4.79 -28.36 -2.41
CA LYS A 364 3.52 -29.11 -2.56
C LYS A 364 2.79 -29.23 -1.23
N GLY A 365 3.49 -29.56 -0.15
CA GLY A 365 2.92 -29.62 1.19
C GLY A 365 2.37 -28.28 1.68
N ALA A 366 3.07 -27.17 1.39
CA ALA A 366 2.62 -25.83 1.75
C ALA A 366 1.36 -25.40 0.97
N LEU A 367 1.31 -25.68 -0.33
CA LEU A 367 0.14 -25.38 -1.17
C LEU A 367 -1.12 -26.12 -0.71
N LEU A 368 -1.00 -27.42 -0.41
CA LEU A 368 -2.10 -28.24 0.14
C LEU A 368 -2.45 -27.80 1.56
N GLY A 369 -1.44 -27.53 2.39
CA GLY A 369 -1.61 -27.03 3.76
C GLY A 369 -2.33 -25.69 3.81
N PHE A 370 -2.09 -24.80 2.85
CA PHE A 370 -2.85 -23.55 2.68
C PHE A 370 -4.34 -23.85 2.48
N LEU A 371 -4.69 -24.66 1.48
CA LEU A 371 -6.09 -24.99 1.18
C LEU A 371 -6.81 -25.57 2.40
N ASN A 372 -6.19 -26.56 3.06
CA ASN A 372 -6.72 -27.18 4.27
C ASN A 372 -6.95 -26.15 5.40
N LYS A 373 -5.97 -25.27 5.68
CA LYS A 373 -6.12 -24.21 6.70
C LYS A 373 -7.15 -23.14 6.33
N THR A 374 -7.41 -22.96 5.04
CA THR A 374 -8.45 -22.05 4.58
C THR A 374 -9.85 -22.67 4.52
N GLY A 375 -9.97 -23.98 4.72
CA GLY A 375 -11.24 -24.72 4.64
C GLY A 375 -11.66 -25.08 3.21
N ILE A 376 -10.75 -24.98 2.23
CA ILE A 376 -11.03 -25.28 0.83
C ILE A 376 -10.86 -26.79 0.60
N THR A 377 -11.92 -27.43 0.09
CA THR A 377 -11.88 -28.85 -0.30
C THR A 377 -11.69 -28.97 -1.80
N LEU A 378 -10.73 -29.81 -2.22
CA LEU A 378 -10.46 -30.09 -3.61
C LEU A 378 -11.39 -31.21 -4.13
N PRO A 379 -12.21 -30.97 -5.18
CA PRO A 379 -13.17 -31.96 -5.67
C PRO A 379 -12.57 -33.30 -6.12
N GLN A 380 -11.34 -33.28 -6.65
CA GLN A 380 -10.63 -34.48 -7.11
C GLN A 380 -9.65 -35.03 -6.06
N GLY A 381 -9.66 -34.46 -4.84
CA GLY A 381 -8.62 -34.69 -3.84
C GLY A 381 -7.23 -34.22 -4.28
N ASP A 382 -6.22 -34.48 -3.45
CA ASP A 382 -4.85 -33.97 -3.65
C ASP A 382 -4.13 -34.51 -4.91
N GLN A 383 -4.62 -35.64 -5.46
CA GLN A 383 -3.98 -36.31 -6.61
C GLN A 383 -4.37 -35.70 -7.95
N GLY A 384 -5.51 -35.01 -8.04
CA GLY A 384 -5.95 -34.31 -9.26
C GLY A 384 -5.27 -32.96 -9.51
N TYR A 385 -4.23 -32.64 -8.72
CA TYR A 385 -3.53 -31.36 -8.80
C TYR A 385 -2.02 -31.55 -8.91
N GLY A 386 -1.48 -30.97 -9.97
CA GLY A 386 -0.05 -30.93 -10.29
C GLY A 386 0.66 -29.79 -9.57
N LEU A 387 1.92 -30.02 -9.19
CA LEU A 387 2.83 -28.95 -8.79
C LEU A 387 3.43 -28.31 -10.04
N VAL A 388 3.33 -26.99 -10.13
CA VAL A 388 4.11 -26.17 -11.06
C VAL A 388 5.11 -25.37 -10.21
N LEU A 389 6.41 -25.47 -10.47
CA LEU A 389 7.47 -24.84 -9.67
C LEU A 389 8.55 -24.26 -10.57
N TRP A 390 8.97 -23.02 -10.30
CA TRP A 390 10.05 -22.36 -11.04
C TRP A 390 10.88 -21.43 -10.16
N ALA A 391 12.10 -21.14 -10.61
CA ALA A 391 12.96 -20.12 -10.03
C ALA A 391 12.73 -18.77 -10.73
N ALA A 392 12.57 -17.72 -9.95
CA ALA A 392 12.59 -16.32 -10.38
C ALA A 392 13.85 -15.65 -9.83
N VAL A 393 14.63 -15.03 -10.71
CA VAL A 393 15.90 -14.37 -10.37
C VAL A 393 15.81 -12.91 -10.76
N TYR A 394 15.90 -12.03 -9.76
CA TYR A 394 15.85 -10.58 -9.94
C TYR A 394 17.26 -10.03 -9.71
N PRO A 395 18.04 -9.77 -10.77
CA PRO A 395 19.37 -9.20 -10.61
C PRO A 395 19.26 -7.79 -10.01
N GLY A 396 20.31 -7.37 -9.29
CA GLY A 396 20.43 -5.99 -8.90
C GLY A 396 20.45 -5.10 -10.15
N ASN A 397 19.67 -4.02 -10.15
CA ASN A 397 19.41 -3.13 -11.30
C ASN A 397 18.21 -3.49 -12.21
N GLY A 398 17.08 -3.93 -11.64
CA GLY A 398 15.78 -3.68 -12.29
C GLY A 398 14.98 -4.88 -12.78
N GLY A 399 15.07 -6.05 -12.16
CA GLY A 399 14.05 -7.10 -12.37
C GLY A 399 12.71 -6.74 -11.74
N ARG A 400 11.58 -7.01 -12.41
CA ARG A 400 10.22 -6.87 -11.86
C ARG A 400 9.36 -8.05 -12.27
N HIS A 401 8.10 -8.07 -11.83
CA HIS A 401 7.06 -8.89 -12.39
C HIS A 401 5.75 -8.10 -12.33
N GLY A 402 5.06 -8.00 -13.48
CA GLY A 402 3.86 -7.19 -13.65
C GLY A 402 2.71 -7.61 -12.74
N TYR A 403 1.60 -6.87 -12.82
CA TYR A 403 0.36 -7.30 -12.17
C TYR A 403 -0.17 -8.52 -12.92
N HIS A 404 -0.48 -9.59 -12.19
CA HIS A 404 -0.99 -10.82 -12.79
C HIS A 404 -1.70 -11.68 -11.74
N VAL A 405 -2.30 -12.78 -12.22
CA VAL A 405 -2.92 -13.85 -11.43
C VAL A 405 -2.52 -15.19 -12.02
N HIS A 406 -2.59 -16.27 -11.22
CA HIS A 406 -2.20 -17.60 -11.66
C HIS A 406 -3.43 -18.43 -12.05
N GLN A 407 -3.96 -18.15 -13.25
CA GLN A 407 -5.17 -18.80 -13.76
C GLN A 407 -5.03 -20.33 -13.78
N GLY A 408 -6.13 -21.04 -13.47
CA GLY A 408 -6.17 -22.51 -13.44
C GLY A 408 -5.50 -23.16 -12.22
N SER A 409 -4.93 -22.38 -11.30
CA SER A 409 -4.31 -22.90 -10.07
C SER A 409 -5.25 -22.74 -8.88
N ALA A 410 -5.24 -23.61 -7.87
CA ALA A 410 -6.05 -23.46 -6.66
C ALA A 410 -5.38 -22.55 -5.60
N SER A 411 -4.06 -22.66 -5.47
CA SER A 411 -3.25 -21.85 -4.57
C SER A 411 -1.88 -21.59 -5.18
N SER A 412 -1.23 -20.55 -4.67
CA SER A 412 0.13 -20.15 -5.05
C SER A 412 0.97 -19.95 -3.80
N CYS A 413 2.26 -20.29 -3.88
CA CYS A 413 3.22 -20.05 -2.81
C CYS A 413 4.56 -19.55 -3.38
N VAL A 414 5.30 -18.79 -2.58
CA VAL A 414 6.63 -18.29 -2.92
C VAL A 414 7.58 -18.54 -1.74
N LEU A 415 8.68 -19.26 -1.98
CA LEU A 415 9.79 -19.38 -1.03
C LEU A 415 10.91 -18.42 -1.42
N TYR A 416 11.34 -17.57 -0.50
CA TYR A 416 12.43 -16.63 -0.72
C TYR A 416 13.77 -17.23 -0.31
N ALA A 417 14.52 -17.75 -1.30
CA ALA A 417 15.80 -18.42 -1.07
C ALA A 417 16.97 -17.44 -0.90
N ARG A 418 16.86 -16.23 -1.46
CA ARG A 418 17.79 -15.12 -1.22
C ARG A 418 17.02 -13.82 -1.31
N VAL A 419 17.13 -12.99 -0.28
CA VAL A 419 16.57 -11.64 -0.28
C VAL A 419 17.73 -10.67 -0.16
N ALA A 420 17.82 -9.77 -1.13
CA ALA A 420 18.78 -8.68 -1.20
C ALA A 420 18.17 -7.46 -0.51
N GLY A 421 18.74 -7.04 0.61
CA GLY A 421 18.18 -5.96 1.44
C GLY A 421 16.76 -6.23 1.94
N ALA A 422 16.15 -5.25 2.60
CA ALA A 422 14.79 -5.36 3.13
C ALA A 422 13.71 -4.73 2.22
N SER A 423 14.06 -4.28 1.01
CA SER A 423 13.28 -3.21 0.35
C SER A 423 12.27 -3.66 -0.71
N THR A 424 12.41 -4.84 -1.30
CA THR A 424 11.55 -5.23 -2.43
C THR A 424 10.46 -6.22 -1.99
N PRO A 425 9.21 -5.77 -1.79
CA PRO A 425 8.13 -6.63 -1.34
C PRO A 425 7.60 -7.51 -2.49
N ILE A 426 6.65 -8.38 -2.16
CA ILE A 426 5.54 -8.74 -3.05
C ILE A 426 4.34 -7.89 -2.63
N SER A 427 3.61 -7.32 -3.58
CA SER A 427 2.43 -6.50 -3.32
C SER A 427 1.19 -7.26 -3.77
N PHE A 428 0.26 -7.47 -2.84
CA PHE A 428 -1.06 -8.06 -3.08
C PHE A 428 -2.10 -6.96 -3.15
N ILE A 429 -3.00 -7.04 -4.11
CA ILE A 429 -4.00 -6.01 -4.37
C ILE A 429 -5.35 -6.48 -3.87
N ASP A 430 -6.11 -5.57 -3.25
CA ASP A 430 -7.48 -5.86 -2.85
C ASP A 430 -8.29 -6.30 -4.08
N PRO A 431 -8.79 -7.54 -4.13
CA PRO A 431 -9.48 -8.07 -5.30
C PRO A 431 -10.80 -7.34 -5.62
N ARG A 432 -11.33 -6.55 -4.67
CA ARG A 432 -12.51 -5.70 -4.87
C ARG A 432 -12.19 -4.44 -5.67
N GLY A 433 -10.94 -3.97 -5.61
CA GLY A 433 -10.42 -2.85 -6.40
C GLY A 433 -9.74 -3.28 -7.68
N ALA A 434 -9.35 -4.57 -7.76
CA ALA A 434 -8.69 -5.20 -8.89
C ALA A 434 -9.32 -6.57 -9.19
N PRO A 435 -10.38 -6.63 -10.02
CA PRO A 435 -11.05 -7.89 -10.33
C PRO A 435 -10.10 -8.90 -11.01
N PRO A 436 -9.99 -10.13 -10.49
CA PRO A 436 -9.04 -11.16 -10.93
C PRO A 436 -9.31 -11.68 -12.36
N VAL A 437 -10.47 -11.33 -12.94
CA VAL A 437 -10.89 -11.73 -14.28
C VAL A 437 -10.28 -10.84 -15.37
N ASN A 438 -9.66 -9.72 -14.98
CA ASN A 438 -8.98 -8.87 -15.92
C ASN A 438 -7.62 -9.47 -16.27
N ASP A 439 -7.27 -9.39 -17.55
CA ASP A 439 -5.91 -9.66 -17.99
C ASP A 439 -5.05 -8.43 -17.71
N TYR A 440 -4.27 -8.49 -16.64
CA TYR A 440 -3.38 -7.42 -16.24
C TYR A 440 -2.09 -7.39 -17.06
N GLU A 441 -1.70 -8.51 -17.69
CA GLU A 441 -0.46 -8.66 -18.44
C GLU A 441 -0.53 -8.02 -19.84
N GLN A 442 -1.72 -7.94 -20.44
CA GLN A 442 -1.90 -7.49 -21.83
C GLN A 442 -2.01 -5.96 -22.02
N TYR A 443 -1.94 -5.15 -20.96
CA TYR A 443 -2.06 -3.70 -21.13
C TYR A 443 -0.73 -3.08 -21.59
N GLU A 444 -0.72 -2.32 -22.70
CA GLU A 444 0.46 -1.55 -23.17
C GLU A 444 1.00 -0.55 -22.12
N LYS A 445 0.22 -0.29 -21.06
CA LYS A 445 0.59 0.49 -19.87
C LYS A 445 0.50 -0.32 -18.58
N GLU A 446 0.76 -1.62 -18.66
CA GLU A 446 0.84 -2.60 -17.57
C GLU A 446 1.51 -2.05 -16.30
N ARG A 447 2.46 -1.13 -16.52
CA ARG A 447 3.26 -0.43 -15.51
C ARG A 447 2.44 0.49 -14.58
N ASP A 448 1.22 0.88 -14.98
CA ASP A 448 0.42 1.94 -14.34
C ASP A 448 -0.93 1.44 -13.80
N PHE A 449 -1.13 0.13 -13.63
CA PHE A 449 -2.37 -0.36 -13.03
C PHE A 449 -2.46 0.07 -11.55
N GLU A 450 -3.61 0.64 -11.19
CA GLU A 450 -3.94 1.06 -9.84
C GLU A 450 -5.36 0.61 -9.49
N PRO A 451 -5.56 -0.03 -8.32
CA PRO A 451 -6.89 -0.44 -7.87
C PRO A 451 -7.81 0.75 -7.65
N GLN A 452 -9.11 0.54 -7.78
CA GLN A 452 -10.09 1.60 -7.53
C GLN A 452 -10.36 1.78 -6.03
N ALA A 453 -10.36 3.04 -5.57
CA ALA A 453 -10.86 3.37 -4.24
C ALA A 453 -12.36 3.01 -4.10
N PRO A 454 -12.84 2.55 -2.93
CA PRO A 454 -12.15 2.54 -1.62
C PRO A 454 -11.27 1.29 -1.38
N PHE A 455 -11.10 0.44 -2.39
CA PHE A 455 -10.31 -0.78 -2.31
C PHE A 455 -8.90 -0.56 -2.88
N HIS A 456 -8.34 0.62 -2.64
CA HIS A 456 -7.05 1.05 -3.19
C HIS A 456 -5.84 0.58 -2.37
N HIS A 457 -6.07 0.01 -1.18
CA HIS A 457 -4.97 -0.47 -0.35
C HIS A 457 -4.35 -1.74 -0.92
N ASN A 458 -3.02 -1.78 -0.85
CA ASN A 458 -2.24 -2.95 -1.18
C ASN A 458 -1.68 -3.53 0.12
N GLU A 459 -1.61 -4.85 0.20
CA GLU A 459 -0.92 -5.57 1.26
C GLU A 459 0.51 -5.88 0.78
N TYR A 460 1.52 -5.42 1.53
CA TYR A 460 2.92 -5.59 1.16
C TYR A 460 3.60 -6.61 2.07
N PHE A 461 4.16 -7.67 1.50
CA PHE A 461 4.97 -8.64 2.23
C PHE A 461 6.44 -8.44 1.89
N PHE A 462 7.23 -8.02 2.88
CA PHE A 462 8.68 -7.80 2.76
C PHE A 462 9.42 -9.04 3.28
N PRO A 463 9.83 -9.94 2.38
CA PRO A 463 10.34 -11.24 2.80
C PRO A 463 11.73 -11.14 3.41
N THR A 464 12.06 -12.14 4.22
CA THR A 464 13.41 -12.48 4.65
C THR A 464 13.81 -13.84 4.06
N GLU A 465 15.10 -14.17 4.12
CA GLU A 465 15.57 -15.48 3.66
C GLU A 465 14.86 -16.63 4.41
N GLY A 466 14.30 -17.56 3.64
CA GLY A 466 13.54 -18.69 4.14
C GLY A 466 12.07 -18.40 4.42
N ASP A 467 11.59 -17.18 4.20
CA ASP A 467 10.15 -16.93 4.25
C ASP A 467 9.43 -17.66 3.12
N LEU A 468 8.33 -18.30 3.48
CA LEU A 468 7.39 -18.94 2.57
C LEU A 468 6.03 -18.27 2.77
N VAL A 469 5.48 -17.70 1.70
CA VAL A 469 4.15 -17.06 1.67
C VAL A 469 3.25 -17.82 0.71
N CYS A 470 2.00 -18.06 1.12
CA CYS A 470 0.98 -18.74 0.32
C CYS A 470 -0.31 -17.92 0.30
N PHE A 471 -0.97 -17.90 -0.85
CA PHE A 471 -2.14 -17.08 -1.11
C PHE A 471 -3.06 -17.74 -2.17
N PRO A 472 -4.33 -17.30 -2.28
CA PRO A 472 -5.21 -17.75 -3.35
C PRO A 472 -4.62 -17.35 -4.70
N SER A 473 -4.58 -18.26 -5.66
CA SER A 473 -3.98 -18.05 -6.99
C SER A 473 -4.60 -16.90 -7.80
N TRP A 474 -5.84 -16.56 -7.52
CA TRP A 474 -6.56 -15.45 -8.14
C TRP A 474 -6.23 -14.09 -7.54
N LEU A 475 -5.48 -14.03 -6.44
CA LEU A 475 -5.13 -12.77 -5.79
C LEU A 475 -4.18 -12.00 -6.70
N VAL A 476 -4.64 -10.85 -7.20
CA VAL A 476 -3.84 -9.96 -8.05
C VAL A 476 -2.62 -9.52 -7.26
N HIS A 477 -1.44 -9.74 -7.83
CA HIS A 477 -0.18 -9.40 -7.18
C HIS A 477 0.86 -8.97 -8.20
N ASN A 478 1.90 -8.29 -7.72
CA ASN A 478 3.07 -7.97 -8.52
C ASN A 478 4.36 -8.05 -7.68
N VAL A 479 5.48 -8.03 -8.38
CA VAL A 479 6.80 -7.84 -7.79
C VAL A 479 7.38 -6.53 -8.33
N PRO A 480 7.46 -5.46 -7.52
CA PRO A 480 8.04 -4.19 -7.94
C PRO A 480 9.47 -4.36 -8.43
N SER A 481 9.96 -3.36 -9.18
CA SER A 481 11.35 -3.34 -9.65
C SER A 481 12.33 -3.45 -8.48
N HIS A 482 13.26 -4.38 -8.61
CA HIS A 482 14.31 -4.65 -7.66
C HIS A 482 15.52 -3.73 -7.93
N TRP A 483 15.76 -2.78 -7.04
CA TRP A 483 16.80 -1.75 -7.19
C TRP A 483 18.00 -1.94 -6.27
N GLU A 484 18.04 -3.04 -5.50
CA GLU A 484 19.18 -3.35 -4.63
C GLU A 484 20.37 -3.86 -5.43
N THR A 485 21.56 -3.87 -4.82
CA THR A 485 22.80 -4.33 -5.47
C THR A 485 22.90 -5.86 -5.52
N GLU A 486 22.32 -6.53 -4.53
CA GLU A 486 22.36 -7.99 -4.43
C GLU A 486 21.23 -8.62 -5.25
N THR A 487 21.41 -9.86 -5.70
CA THR A 487 20.39 -10.57 -6.46
C THR A 487 19.34 -11.18 -5.53
N ARG A 488 18.06 -10.92 -5.77
CA ARG A 488 16.94 -11.61 -5.12
C ARG A 488 16.59 -12.90 -5.87
N VAL A 489 16.41 -13.99 -5.15
CA VAL A 489 15.98 -15.29 -5.70
C VAL A 489 14.77 -15.81 -4.94
N ALA A 490 13.73 -16.14 -5.69
CA ALA A 490 12.52 -16.75 -5.18
C ALA A 490 12.17 -18.01 -5.97
N PHE A 491 11.55 -18.97 -5.31
CA PHE A 491 10.96 -20.15 -5.93
C PHE A 491 9.45 -20.06 -5.79
N ALA A 492 8.78 -19.76 -6.89
CA ALA A 492 7.33 -19.65 -6.95
C ALA A 492 6.73 -20.99 -7.39
N ALA A 493 5.58 -21.34 -6.79
CA ALA A 493 4.88 -22.57 -7.10
C ALA A 493 3.36 -22.40 -7.11
N ASN A 494 2.71 -23.19 -7.96
CA ASN A 494 1.28 -23.29 -8.07
C ASN A 494 0.80 -24.73 -7.87
N LEU A 495 -0.40 -24.85 -7.31
CA LEU A 495 -1.15 -26.10 -7.30
C LEU A 495 -2.19 -26.06 -8.41
N GLN A 496 -1.84 -26.60 -9.58
CA GLN A 496 -2.66 -26.53 -10.79
C GLN A 496 -3.61 -27.72 -10.88
N GLY A 497 -4.89 -27.48 -11.13
CA GLY A 497 -5.87 -28.54 -11.38
C GLY A 497 -5.88 -29.00 -12.82
N ASP A 498 -6.35 -30.23 -13.07
CA ASP A 498 -6.57 -30.73 -14.42
C ASP A 498 -7.82 -30.08 -15.05
N GLY A 499 -7.66 -29.42 -16.21
CA GLY A 499 -8.77 -28.89 -17.02
C GLY A 499 -9.17 -27.42 -16.77
N ALA A 500 -10.43 -27.08 -17.06
CA ALA A 500 -11.00 -25.73 -16.91
C ALA A 500 -11.34 -25.41 -15.44
N TRP A 501 -10.36 -25.55 -14.55
CA TRP A 501 -10.50 -25.22 -13.13
C TRP A 501 -10.68 -23.71 -12.96
N ASP A 502 -11.92 -23.27 -12.70
CA ASP A 502 -12.18 -21.89 -12.30
C ASP A 502 -11.81 -21.70 -10.83
N SER A 503 -10.52 -21.41 -10.65
CA SER A 503 -9.92 -21.16 -9.34
C SER A 503 -10.64 -20.11 -8.52
N TRP A 504 -11.11 -19.04 -9.15
CA TRP A 504 -11.83 -17.98 -8.47
C TRP A 504 -13.15 -18.53 -7.94
N PHE A 505 -13.95 -19.16 -8.80
CA PHE A 505 -15.21 -19.76 -8.37
C PHE A 505 -14.98 -20.73 -7.21
N HIS A 506 -14.08 -21.71 -7.34
CA HIS A 506 -13.97 -22.74 -6.31
C HIS A 506 -13.36 -22.28 -4.98
N THR A 507 -12.53 -21.23 -4.98
CA THR A 507 -11.82 -20.80 -3.77
C THR A 507 -12.33 -19.49 -3.17
N ALA A 508 -13.07 -18.68 -3.94
CA ALA A 508 -13.71 -17.47 -3.43
C ALA A 508 -15.10 -17.74 -2.82
N VAL A 509 -15.89 -18.70 -3.35
CA VAL A 509 -17.23 -19.02 -2.81
C VAL A 509 -17.30 -20.26 -1.91
N GLY A 510 -16.19 -20.96 -1.67
CA GLY A 510 -16.13 -22.19 -0.85
C GLY A 510 -16.44 -22.03 0.66
N TRP A 511 -17.08 -20.94 1.07
CA TRP A 511 -17.51 -20.66 2.44
C TRP A 511 -18.99 -21.03 2.60
N SER A 512 -19.29 -22.33 2.68
CA SER A 512 -20.63 -22.82 3.02
C SER A 512 -20.57 -23.84 4.15
#